data_AF-A0A091HIH4-F1
#
_entry.id   AF-A0A091HIH4-F1
#
_cell.length_a   1.000
_cell.length_b   1.000
_cell.length_c   1.000
_cell.angle_alpha   90.00
_cell.angle_beta   90.00
_cell.angle_gamma   90.00
#
_symmetry.space_group_name_H-M   'P 1'
#
loop_
_entity.id
_entity.type
_entity.pdbx_description
1 polymer ?
#
loop_
_entity_poly.entity_id
_entity_poly.type
_entity_poly.pdbx_seq_one_letter_code
_entity_poly.pdbx_strand_id
1 'polypeptide(L)'
;TLFAGGPAWGTLLARGPSWSTLFAGGPAWGTLLARGPSWSTLFAGGPAWGTLLARGPSWSTLFAGGPAWGTLLARGPSWSTLFAGGPAWGTLLARGPSWSTLFAGGPAWGTLLARGPSWSTLFAGGPAWGTLLARGPSWSTLFAGGPAWGTLLARGPSWSTLFAGGPAWGTLLARGPSWSTLFAGGPAWGTLLARGPSWSTL
;
A
#
# COMPACT_ATOMS: atom_id res chain seq x y z
N THR A 1 -5.68 -22.58 10.16
CA THR A 1 -4.54 -23.52 10.32
C THR A 1 -3.32 -22.80 10.86
N LEU A 2 -2.58 -23.44 11.77
CA LEU A 2 -1.32 -22.93 12.34
C LEU A 2 -0.13 -23.60 11.66
N PHE A 3 0.86 -22.81 11.24
CA PHE A 3 2.16 -23.30 10.80
C PHE A 3 3.25 -22.72 11.70
N ALA A 4 3.97 -23.60 12.40
CA ALA A 4 5.06 -23.22 13.30
C ALA A 4 6.33 -22.79 12.55
N GLY A 5 6.54 -23.26 11.31
CA GLY A 5 7.70 -22.94 10.47
C GLY A 5 7.40 -21.96 9.33
N GLY A 6 8.43 -21.70 8.51
CA GLY A 6 8.33 -20.97 7.24
C GLY A 6 8.31 -21.95 6.06
N PRO A 7 7.16 -22.53 5.68
CA PRO A 7 7.10 -23.43 4.54
C PRO A 7 7.44 -22.69 3.23
N ALA A 8 8.06 -23.42 2.31
CA ALA A 8 8.35 -22.94 0.95
C ALA A 8 7.46 -23.68 -0.06
N TRP A 9 6.73 -22.93 -0.86
CA TRP A 9 5.84 -23.46 -1.89
C TRP A 9 6.19 -22.87 -3.26
N GLY A 10 6.23 -23.70 -4.31
CA GLY A 10 6.25 -23.20 -5.68
C GLY A 10 4.96 -22.46 -6.02
N THR A 11 3.84 -23.18 -5.96
CA THR A 11 2.50 -22.63 -6.18
C THR A 11 1.53 -23.13 -5.12
N LEU A 12 0.71 -22.23 -4.57
CA LEU A 12 -0.39 -22.58 -3.69
C LEU A 12 -1.71 -21.99 -4.22
N LEU A 13 -2.72 -22.85 -4.34
CA LEU A 13 -4.08 -22.48 -4.73
C LEU A 13 -4.99 -22.58 -3.50
N ALA A 14 -5.48 -21.44 -3.01
CA ALA A 14 -6.45 -21.39 -1.92
C ALA A 14 -7.81 -20.92 -2.47
N ARG A 15 -8.78 -21.84 -2.48
CA ARG A 15 -10.17 -21.56 -2.86
C ARG A 15 -11.10 -22.02 -1.75
N GLY A 16 -11.98 -21.13 -1.30
CA GLY A 16 -12.95 -21.46 -0.27
C GLY A 16 -13.82 -20.28 0.14
N PRO A 17 -14.87 -20.52 0.94
CA PRO A 17 -15.73 -19.47 1.48
C PRO A 17 -14.99 -18.55 2.47
N SER A 18 -13.98 -19.06 3.15
CA SER A 18 -13.08 -18.31 4.00
C SER A 18 -11.73 -19.00 4.07
N TRP A 19 -10.66 -18.23 4.30
CA TRP A 19 -9.35 -18.78 4.62
C TRP A 19 -8.78 -18.02 5.81
N SER A 20 -8.48 -18.76 6.88
CA SER A 20 -7.86 -18.23 8.09
C SER A 20 -6.61 -19.03 8.44
N THR A 21 -5.45 -18.39 8.37
CA THR A 21 -4.17 -19.03 8.71
C THR A 21 -3.27 -18.15 9.55
N LEU A 22 -2.49 -18.80 10.40
CA LEU A 22 -1.46 -18.18 11.23
C LEU A 22 -0.12 -18.84 10.92
N PHE A 23 0.87 -18.01 10.60
CA PHE A 23 2.25 -18.43 10.37
C PHE A 23 3.14 -17.77 11.42
N ALA A 24 3.81 -18.59 12.22
CA ALA A 24 4.83 -18.09 13.15
C ALA A 24 6.10 -17.66 12.39
N GLY A 25 6.47 -18.40 11.34
CA GLY A 25 7.60 -18.07 10.46
C GLY A 25 7.24 -17.13 9.30
N GLY A 26 8.24 -16.82 8.48
CA GLY A 26 8.09 -16.16 7.17
C GLY A 26 8.03 -17.20 6.05
N PRO A 27 6.85 -17.65 5.61
CA PRO A 27 6.72 -18.54 4.47
C PRO A 27 7.17 -17.88 3.16
N ALA A 28 7.60 -18.73 2.21
CA ALA A 28 7.99 -18.30 0.88
C ALA A 28 7.08 -18.94 -0.17
N TRP A 29 6.58 -18.14 -1.11
CA TRP A 29 5.79 -18.61 -2.25
C TRP A 29 6.36 -18.08 -3.56
N GLY A 30 6.48 -18.96 -4.55
CA GLY A 30 6.62 -18.51 -5.94
C GLY A 30 5.34 -17.81 -6.40
N THR A 31 4.21 -18.51 -6.33
CA THR A 31 2.87 -17.99 -6.64
C THR A 31 1.83 -18.39 -5.60
N LEU A 32 1.05 -17.43 -5.11
CA LEU A 32 -0.14 -17.68 -4.29
C LEU A 32 -1.39 -17.12 -4.98
N LEU A 33 -2.36 -17.98 -5.24
CA LEU A 33 -3.67 -17.62 -5.79
C LEU A 33 -4.74 -17.83 -4.70
N ALA A 34 -5.26 -16.73 -4.17
CA ALA A 34 -6.28 -16.72 -3.15
C ALA A 34 -7.62 -16.20 -3.73
N ARG A 35 -8.65 -17.05 -3.69
CA ARG A 35 -10.01 -16.67 -4.10
C ARG A 35 -11.03 -17.11 -3.07
N GLY A 36 -11.76 -16.15 -2.51
CA GLY A 36 -12.82 -16.42 -1.54
C GLY A 36 -13.53 -15.15 -1.06
N PRO A 37 -14.70 -15.27 -0.42
CA PRO A 37 -15.41 -14.19 0.25
C PRO A 37 -14.54 -13.40 1.25
N SER A 38 -13.78 -14.13 2.08
CA SER A 38 -12.94 -13.53 3.12
C SER A 38 -11.60 -14.23 3.23
N TRP A 39 -10.57 -13.44 3.50
CA TRP A 39 -9.22 -13.93 3.76
C TRP A 39 -8.69 -13.20 4.99
N SER A 40 -8.30 -13.95 6.00
CA SER A 40 -7.69 -13.41 7.21
C SER A 40 -6.38 -14.14 7.47
N THR A 41 -5.27 -13.42 7.51
CA THR A 41 -3.98 -14.03 7.87
C THR A 41 -3.15 -13.21 8.81
N LEU A 42 -2.43 -13.93 9.67
CA LEU A 42 -1.48 -13.38 10.59
C LEU A 42 -0.11 -14.02 10.33
N PHE A 43 0.88 -13.17 10.15
CA PHE A 43 2.28 -13.55 9.97
C PHE A 43 3.10 -12.87 11.05
N ALA A 44 3.76 -13.66 11.89
CA ALA A 44 4.73 -13.13 12.84
C ALA A 44 6.06 -12.82 12.12
N GLY A 45 6.49 -13.67 11.18
CA GLY A 45 7.63 -13.40 10.29
C GLY A 45 7.31 -12.50 9.10
N GLY A 46 8.33 -12.17 8.32
CA GLY A 46 8.21 -11.49 7.01
C GLY A 46 8.11 -12.51 5.88
N PRO A 47 6.92 -12.80 5.34
CA PRO A 47 6.77 -13.69 4.19
C PRO A 47 7.30 -13.08 2.89
N ALA A 48 7.68 -13.96 1.97
CA ALA A 48 8.14 -13.60 0.64
C ALA A 48 7.24 -14.20 -0.43
N TRP A 49 6.83 -13.37 -1.39
CA TRP A 49 6.08 -13.81 -2.57
C TRP A 49 6.75 -13.34 -3.85
N GLY A 50 6.91 -14.25 -4.82
CA GLY A 50 7.13 -13.86 -6.20
C GLY A 50 5.88 -13.15 -6.74
N THR A 51 4.74 -13.85 -6.72
CA THR A 51 3.44 -13.32 -7.14
C THR A 51 2.34 -13.70 -6.15
N LEU A 52 1.52 -12.72 -5.77
CA LEU A 52 0.29 -12.92 -5.01
C LEU A 52 -0.92 -12.34 -5.76
N LEU A 53 -1.91 -13.20 -6.01
CA LEU A 53 -3.16 -12.86 -6.65
C LEU A 53 -4.30 -13.07 -5.65
N ALA A 54 -4.85 -11.96 -5.15
CA ALA A 54 -5.93 -11.95 -4.16
C ALA A 54 -7.23 -11.41 -4.77
N ARG A 55 -8.27 -12.23 -4.76
CA ARG A 55 -9.61 -11.84 -5.22
C ARG A 55 -10.67 -12.22 -4.18
N GLY A 56 -11.32 -11.21 -3.61
CA GLY A 56 -12.38 -11.43 -2.62
C GLY A 56 -13.06 -10.15 -2.17
N PRO A 57 -14.28 -10.23 -1.61
CA PRO A 57 -14.97 -9.17 -0.88
C PRO A 57 -14.11 -8.46 0.15
N SER A 58 -13.46 -9.23 1.02
CA SER A 58 -12.67 -8.70 2.12
C SER A 58 -11.33 -9.43 2.27
N TRP A 59 -10.30 -8.66 2.55
CA TRP A 59 -8.97 -9.16 2.86
C TRP A 59 -8.47 -8.42 4.08
N SER A 60 -8.16 -9.16 5.13
CA SER A 60 -7.53 -8.64 6.33
C SER A 60 -6.20 -9.36 6.57
N THR A 61 -5.13 -8.60 6.74
CA THR A 61 -3.79 -9.17 6.92
C THR A 61 -3.01 -8.40 7.95
N LEU A 62 -2.38 -9.14 8.86
CA LEU A 62 -1.48 -8.58 9.87
C LEU A 62 -0.09 -9.20 9.72
N PHE A 63 0.90 -8.33 9.61
CA PHE A 63 2.30 -8.68 9.48
C PHE A 63 3.10 -8.01 10.58
N ALA A 64 3.72 -8.80 11.45
CA ALA A 64 4.67 -8.26 12.41
C ALA A 64 6.04 -7.99 11.72
N GLY A 65 6.50 -8.89 10.84
CA GLY A 65 7.67 -8.67 10.00
C GLY A 65 7.42 -7.73 8.81
N GLY A 66 8.49 -7.42 8.07
CA GLY A 66 8.43 -6.72 6.78
C GLY A 66 8.33 -7.73 5.63
N PRO A 67 7.15 -7.96 5.03
CA PRO A 67 7.03 -8.85 3.89
C PRO A 67 7.61 -8.28 2.59
N ALA A 68 7.99 -9.19 1.70
CA ALA A 68 8.49 -8.87 0.38
C ALA A 68 7.59 -9.45 -0.72
N TRP A 69 7.22 -8.61 -1.68
CA TRP A 69 6.48 -9.03 -2.87
C TRP A 69 7.20 -8.60 -4.14
N GLY A 70 7.37 -9.53 -5.07
CA GLY A 70 7.65 -9.18 -6.46
C GLY A 70 6.44 -8.48 -7.08
N THR A 71 5.30 -9.17 -7.10
CA THR A 71 4.01 -8.65 -7.60
C THR A 71 2.86 -8.99 -6.67
N LEU A 72 2.05 -8.00 -6.33
CA LEU A 72 0.77 -8.17 -5.63
C LEU A 72 -0.37 -7.57 -6.47
N LEU A 73 -1.34 -8.40 -6.84
CA LEU A 73 -2.62 -7.97 -7.40
C LEU A 73 -3.74 -8.23 -6.41
N ALA A 74 -4.34 -7.16 -5.91
CA ALA A 74 -5.48 -7.21 -4.98
C ALA A 74 -6.73 -6.61 -5.65
N ARG A 75 -7.79 -7.42 -5.73
CA ARG A 75 -9.10 -6.99 -6.23
C ARG A 75 -10.20 -7.34 -5.24
N GLY A 76 -10.85 -6.32 -4.70
CA GLY A 76 -11.91 -6.50 -3.73
C GLY A 76 -12.60 -5.22 -3.28
N PRO A 77 -13.83 -5.28 -2.75
CA PRO A 77 -14.52 -4.25 -2.00
C PRO A 77 -13.65 -3.55 -0.95
N SER A 78 -13.04 -4.33 -0.07
CA SER A 78 -12.27 -3.83 1.07
C SER A 78 -10.96 -4.59 1.25
N TRP A 79 -9.91 -3.83 1.50
CA TRP A 79 -8.60 -4.35 1.89
C TRP A 79 -8.15 -3.60 3.14
N SER A 80 -7.87 -4.34 4.20
CA SER A 80 -7.32 -3.81 5.43
C SER A 80 -6.02 -4.52 5.77
N THR A 81 -4.95 -3.76 5.92
CA THR A 81 -3.63 -4.31 6.21
C THR A 81 -2.90 -3.54 7.28
N LEU A 82 -2.22 -4.29 8.15
CA LEU A 82 -1.38 -3.73 9.20
C LEU A 82 0.00 -4.36 9.12
N PHE A 83 1.00 -3.49 9.05
CA PHE A 83 2.41 -3.83 8.97
C PHE A 83 3.16 -3.16 10.10
N ALA A 84 3.76 -3.96 10.99
CA ALA A 84 4.69 -3.42 11.96
C ALA A 84 6.08 -3.16 11.32
N GLY A 85 6.56 -4.07 10.47
CA GLY A 85 7.77 -3.86 9.66
C GLY A 85 7.56 -2.90 8.47
N GLY A 86 8.65 -2.61 7.77
CA GLY A 86 8.64 -1.92 6.47
C GLY A 86 8.59 -2.92 5.32
N PRO A 87 7.43 -3.14 4.68
CA PRO A 87 7.33 -4.04 3.54
C PRO A 87 7.97 -3.50 2.27
N ALA A 88 8.35 -4.42 1.39
CA ALA A 88 8.89 -4.12 0.07
C ALA A 88 8.00 -4.70 -1.03
N TRP A 89 7.65 -3.87 -2.01
CA TRP A 89 6.95 -4.29 -3.22
C TRP A 89 7.72 -3.89 -4.47
N GLY A 90 7.92 -4.83 -5.38
CA GLY A 90 8.26 -4.51 -6.76
C GLY A 90 7.09 -3.80 -7.45
N THR A 91 5.96 -4.50 -7.52
CA THR A 91 4.71 -3.99 -8.11
C THR A 91 3.50 -4.30 -7.23
N LEU A 92 2.68 -3.28 -6.96
CA LEU A 92 1.40 -3.41 -6.29
C LEU A 92 0.28 -2.84 -7.17
N LEU A 93 -0.70 -3.67 -7.48
CA LEU A 93 -1.91 -3.34 -8.24
C LEU A 93 -3.13 -3.52 -7.33
N ALA A 94 -3.69 -2.41 -6.85
CA ALA A 94 -4.84 -2.40 -5.95
C ALA A 94 -6.08 -1.83 -6.66
N ARG A 95 -7.16 -2.61 -6.69
CA ARG A 95 -8.46 -2.17 -7.24
C ARG A 95 -9.59 -2.50 -6.28
N GLY A 96 -10.24 -1.46 -5.75
CA GLY A 96 -11.34 -1.62 -4.81
C GLY A 96 -12.03 -0.33 -4.37
N PRO A 97 -13.27 -0.40 -3.88
CA PRO A 97 -13.98 0.65 -3.15
C PRO A 97 -13.16 1.35 -2.06
N SER A 98 -12.57 0.55 -1.16
CA SER A 98 -11.84 1.04 -0.01
C SER A 98 -10.57 0.23 0.23
N TRP A 99 -9.52 0.96 0.58
CA TRP A 99 -8.26 0.40 1.00
C TRP A 99 -7.81 1.21 2.21
N SER A 100 -7.56 0.51 3.31
CA SER A 100 -7.00 1.07 4.52
C SER A 100 -5.73 0.32 4.87
N THR A 101 -4.64 1.06 5.04
CA THR A 101 -3.37 0.43 5.43
C THR A 101 -2.66 1.25 6.49
N LEU A 102 -2.07 0.53 7.45
CA LEU A 102 -1.24 1.11 8.49
C LEU A 102 0.15 0.48 8.46
N PHE A 103 1.15 1.35 8.45
CA PHE A 103 2.56 1.01 8.44
C PHE A 103 3.27 1.68 9.60
N ALA A 104 3.85 0.88 10.50
CA ALA A 104 4.76 1.42 11.50
C ALA A 104 6.16 1.67 10.90
N GLY A 105 6.66 0.76 10.05
CA GLY A 105 7.90 0.97 9.29
C GLY A 105 7.76 1.92 8.09
N GLY A 106 8.88 2.19 7.42
CA GLY A 106 8.93 2.87 6.12
C GLY A 106 8.91 1.85 4.97
N PRO A 107 7.77 1.65 4.29
CA PRO A 107 7.71 0.73 3.16
C PRO A 107 8.39 1.27 1.90
N ALA A 108 8.80 0.33 1.04
CA ALA A 108 9.38 0.62 -0.25
C ALA A 108 8.52 0.04 -1.38
N TRP A 109 8.22 0.87 -2.38
CA TRP A 109 7.54 0.46 -3.61
C TRP A 109 8.37 0.82 -4.84
N GLY A 110 8.56 -0.15 -5.73
CA GLY A 110 8.96 0.14 -7.11
C GLY A 110 7.82 0.85 -7.84
N THR A 111 6.69 0.16 -7.98
CA THR A 111 5.48 0.70 -8.62
C THR A 111 4.23 0.39 -7.80
N LEU A 112 3.41 1.41 -7.56
CA LEU A 112 2.09 1.28 -6.96
C LEU A 112 1.02 1.89 -7.89
N LEU A 113 0.05 1.07 -8.28
CA LEU A 113 -1.15 1.50 -8.98
C LEU A 113 -2.38 1.29 -8.10
N ALA A 114 -2.96 2.37 -7.61
CA ALA A 114 -4.15 2.35 -6.78
C ALA A 114 -5.35 2.94 -7.54
N ARG A 115 -6.43 2.16 -7.67
CA ARG A 115 -7.69 2.61 -8.26
C ARG A 115 -8.87 2.30 -7.35
N GLY A 116 -9.52 3.34 -6.85
CA GLY A 116 -10.64 3.17 -5.93
C GLY A 116 -11.34 4.48 -5.54
N PRO A 117 -12.60 4.41 -5.08
CA PRO A 117 -13.32 5.47 -4.38
C PRO A 117 -12.52 6.16 -3.29
N SER A 118 -11.92 5.36 -2.40
CA SER A 118 -11.27 5.85 -1.20
C SER A 118 -9.98 5.09 -0.90
N TRP A 119 -8.93 5.84 -0.59
CA TRP A 119 -7.68 5.32 -0.07
C TRP A 119 -7.32 6.08 1.20
N SER A 120 -7.12 5.35 2.29
CA SER A 120 -6.62 5.91 3.54
C SER A 120 -5.37 5.17 3.95
N THR A 121 -4.30 5.90 4.24
CA THR A 121 -3.04 5.28 4.64
C THR A 121 -2.35 6.07 5.74
N LEU A 122 -1.78 5.36 6.71
CA LEU A 122 -1.01 5.93 7.78
C LEU A 122 0.38 5.31 7.81
N PHE A 123 1.39 6.17 7.87
CA PHE A 123 2.79 5.82 7.89
C PHE A 123 3.46 6.48 9.08
N ALA A 124 4.03 5.68 9.99
CA ALA A 124 4.90 6.22 11.02
C ALA A 124 6.33 6.45 10.47
N GLY A 125 6.84 5.54 9.63
CA GLY A 125 8.11 5.73 8.91
C GLY A 125 7.98 6.67 7.70
N GLY A 126 9.12 6.99 7.08
CA GLY A 126 9.20 7.65 5.77
C GLY A 126 9.21 6.62 4.64
N PRO A 127 8.12 6.44 3.89
CA PRO A 127 8.10 5.52 2.75
C PRO A 127 8.85 6.04 1.53
N ALA A 128 9.26 5.10 0.69
CA ALA A 128 9.91 5.36 -0.58
C ALA A 128 9.08 4.78 -1.74
N TRP A 129 8.83 5.59 -2.76
CA TRP A 129 8.20 5.16 -4.01
C TRP A 129 9.07 5.49 -5.21
N GLY A 130 9.27 4.53 -6.10
CA GLY A 130 9.72 4.80 -7.46
C GLY A 130 8.61 5.52 -8.23
N THR A 131 7.47 4.84 -8.42
CA THR A 131 6.29 5.37 -9.11
C THR A 131 5.00 5.08 -8.33
N LEU A 132 4.18 6.11 -8.16
CA LEU A 132 2.83 6.01 -7.62
C LEU A 132 1.83 6.60 -8.62
N LEU A 133 0.90 5.77 -9.12
CA LEU A 133 -0.28 6.23 -9.85
C LEU A 133 -1.53 6.00 -8.99
N ALA A 134 -2.17 7.07 -8.59
CA ALA A 134 -3.38 7.04 -7.77
C ALA A 134 -4.56 7.67 -8.52
N ARG A 135 -5.65 6.92 -8.64
CA ARG A 135 -6.88 7.38 -9.28
C ARG A 135 -8.10 7.08 -8.41
N GLY A 136 -8.75 8.14 -7.93
CA GLY A 136 -9.90 8.00 -7.05
C GLY A 136 -10.59 9.30 -6.66
N PRO A 137 -11.87 9.26 -6.23
CA PRO A 137 -12.60 10.32 -5.54
C PRO A 137 -11.82 10.99 -4.41
N SER A 138 -11.29 10.18 -3.49
CA SER A 138 -10.62 10.67 -2.29
C SER A 138 -9.36 9.87 -1.97
N TRP A 139 -8.33 10.62 -1.60
CA TRP A 139 -7.07 10.09 -1.10
C TRP A 139 -6.71 10.87 0.16
N SER A 140 -6.56 10.17 1.27
CA SER A 140 -6.10 10.74 2.53
C SER A 140 -4.87 9.99 3.03
N THR A 141 -3.82 10.72 3.35
CA THR A 141 -2.59 10.09 3.85
C THR A 141 -1.94 10.90 4.94
N LEU A 142 -1.43 10.19 5.95
CA LEU A 142 -0.68 10.78 7.05
C LEU A 142 0.69 10.12 7.13
N PHE A 143 1.72 10.97 7.20
CA PHE A 143 3.11 10.60 7.29
C PHE A 143 3.76 11.27 8.50
N ALA A 144 4.27 10.48 9.43
CA ALA A 144 5.12 11.02 10.48
C ALA A 144 6.57 11.23 9.99
N GLY A 145 7.08 10.33 9.14
CA GLY A 145 8.38 10.52 8.47
C GLY A 145 8.31 11.47 7.26
N GLY A 146 9.47 11.77 6.68
CA GLY A 146 9.61 12.43 5.38
C GLY A 146 9.65 11.41 4.24
N PRO A 147 8.59 11.26 3.44
CA PRO A 147 8.58 10.33 2.32
C PRO A 147 9.37 10.81 1.11
N ALA A 148 9.81 9.85 0.30
CA ALA A 148 10.52 10.09 -0.95
C ALA A 148 9.74 9.49 -2.14
N TRP A 149 9.53 10.29 -3.18
CA TRP A 149 8.96 9.85 -4.44
C TRP A 149 9.86 10.16 -5.61
N GLY A 150 10.07 9.18 -6.48
CA GLY A 150 10.56 9.43 -7.84
C GLY A 150 9.48 10.13 -8.67
N THR A 151 8.30 9.51 -8.79
CA THR A 151 7.15 10.07 -9.52
C THR A 151 5.83 9.80 -8.79
N LEU A 152 5.02 10.84 -8.61
CA LEU A 152 3.61 10.74 -8.24
C LEU A 152 2.72 11.36 -9.32
N LEU A 153 1.76 10.56 -9.77
CA LEU A 153 0.64 10.98 -10.60
C LEU A 153 -0.66 10.71 -9.85
N ALA A 154 -1.32 11.78 -9.46
CA ALA A 154 -2.56 11.74 -8.71
C ALA A 154 -3.69 12.39 -9.51
N ARG A 155 -4.79 11.65 -9.66
CA ARG A 155 -5.99 12.14 -10.33
C ARG A 155 -7.23 11.85 -9.50
N GLY A 156 -7.88 12.90 -9.01
CA GLY A 156 -9.05 12.77 -8.18
C GLY A 156 -9.75 14.08 -7.84
N PRO A 157 -11.03 14.06 -7.44
CA PRO A 157 -11.73 15.16 -6.80
C PRO A 157 -10.97 15.78 -5.63
N SER A 158 -10.49 14.93 -4.71
CA SER A 158 -9.93 15.37 -3.44
C SER A 158 -8.66 14.60 -3.09
N TRP A 159 -7.63 15.36 -2.72
CA TRP A 159 -6.39 14.83 -2.17
C TRP A 159 -6.03 15.62 -0.93
N SER A 160 -5.84 14.93 0.20
CA SER A 160 -5.39 15.52 1.44
C SER A 160 -4.18 14.75 1.98
N THR A 161 -3.12 15.46 2.34
CA THR A 161 -1.94 14.82 2.91
C THR A 161 -1.32 15.66 4.01
N LEU A 162 -0.92 14.99 5.08
CA LEU A 162 -0.23 15.59 6.21
C LEU A 162 1.14 14.93 6.40
N PHE A 163 2.17 15.76 6.51
CA PHE A 163 3.55 15.36 6.68
C PHE A 163 4.14 16.02 7.91
N ALA A 164 4.63 15.22 8.87
CA ALA A 164 5.44 15.77 9.95
C ALA A 164 6.91 15.96 9.54
N GLY A 165 7.45 15.10 8.66
CA GLY A 165 8.76 15.29 8.04
C GLY A 165 8.69 16.10 6.72
N GLY A 166 9.84 16.56 6.22
CA GLY A 166 9.95 17.17 4.89
C GLY A 166 9.95 16.10 3.79
N PRO A 167 8.99 16.09 2.86
CA PRO A 167 8.98 15.14 1.77
C PRO A 167 9.88 15.55 0.60
N ALA A 168 10.41 14.57 -0.12
CA ALA A 168 11.20 14.77 -1.32
C ALA A 168 10.50 14.19 -2.56
N TRP A 169 10.39 14.99 -3.62
CA TRP A 169 9.72 14.61 -4.85
C TRP A 169 10.64 14.85 -6.05
N GLY A 170 10.87 13.82 -6.85
CA GLY A 170 11.43 13.99 -8.20
C GLY A 170 10.42 14.68 -9.10
N THR A 171 9.21 14.11 -9.23
CA THR A 171 8.12 14.68 -10.03
C THR A 171 6.77 14.48 -9.34
N LEU A 172 6.00 15.57 -9.21
CA LEU A 172 4.60 15.54 -8.80
C LEU A 172 3.70 16.10 -9.91
N LEU A 173 2.77 15.26 -10.37
CA LEU A 173 1.71 15.61 -11.31
C LEU A 173 0.34 15.44 -10.64
N ALA A 174 -0.31 16.57 -10.43
CA ALA A 174 -1.49 16.71 -9.61
C ALA A 174 -2.68 17.22 -10.43
N ARG A 175 -3.78 16.45 -10.52
CA ARG A 175 -4.99 16.88 -11.22
C ARG A 175 -6.26 16.62 -10.44
N GLY A 176 -6.96 17.68 -10.05
CA GLY A 176 -8.18 17.58 -9.27
C GLY A 176 -8.81 18.92 -8.91
N PRO A 177 -10.10 18.98 -8.58
CA PRO A 177 -10.73 20.17 -8.02
C PRO A 177 -10.05 20.64 -6.73
N SER A 178 -9.65 19.71 -5.85
CA SER A 178 -9.14 20.04 -4.52
C SER A 178 -7.90 19.26 -4.13
N TRP A 179 -6.84 20.00 -3.82
CA TRP A 179 -5.61 19.46 -3.26
C TRP A 179 -5.17 20.27 -2.06
N SER A 180 -4.97 19.60 -0.93
CA SER A 180 -4.44 20.21 0.28
C SER A 180 -3.26 19.40 0.80
N THR A 181 -2.20 20.11 1.18
CA THR A 181 -1.03 19.48 1.80
C THR A 181 -0.50 20.35 2.92
N LEU A 182 -0.21 19.71 4.05
CA LEU A 182 0.41 20.34 5.22
C LEU A 182 1.76 19.68 5.49
N PHE A 183 2.81 20.49 5.64
CA PHE A 183 4.15 20.05 5.98
C PHE A 183 4.63 20.74 7.27
N ALA A 184 5.09 19.97 8.25
CA ALA A 184 5.83 20.54 9.38
C ALA A 184 7.33 20.74 9.08
N GLY A 185 7.86 19.99 8.11
CA GLY A 185 9.23 20.17 7.57
C GLY A 185 9.21 20.69 6.13
N GLY A 186 10.31 21.31 5.67
CA GLY A 186 10.38 21.86 4.31
C GLY A 186 10.28 20.79 3.21
N PRO A 187 9.38 20.92 2.22
CA PRO A 187 9.32 20.00 1.09
C PRO A 187 10.38 20.34 0.02
N ALA A 188 10.88 19.31 -0.68
CA ALA A 188 11.77 19.46 -1.82
C ALA A 188 11.11 18.91 -3.09
N TRP A 189 11.19 19.68 -4.19
CA TRP A 189 10.59 19.35 -5.48
C TRP A 189 11.61 19.47 -6.60
N GLY A 190 11.75 18.42 -7.42
CA GLY A 190 12.40 18.52 -8.72
C GLY A 190 11.47 19.12 -9.76
N THR A 191 10.24 18.63 -9.86
CA THR A 191 9.19 19.15 -10.75
C THR A 191 7.82 19.05 -10.09
N LEU A 192 7.06 20.15 -10.14
CA LEU A 192 5.69 20.24 -9.63
C LEU A 192 4.76 20.79 -10.72
N LEU A 193 3.70 20.06 -11.04
CA LEU A 193 2.61 20.54 -11.88
C LEU A 193 1.27 20.22 -11.22
N ALA A 194 0.58 21.28 -10.79
CA ALA A 194 -0.74 21.21 -10.20
C ALA A 194 -1.78 21.85 -11.12
N ARG A 195 -2.87 21.13 -11.39
CA ARG A 195 -4.00 21.61 -12.19
C ARG A 195 -5.31 21.41 -11.45
N GLY A 196 -5.88 22.52 -10.99
CA GLY A 196 -7.12 22.54 -10.23
C GLY A 196 -7.52 23.97 -9.83
N PRO A 197 -8.81 24.21 -9.55
CA PRO A 197 -9.30 25.47 -8.99
C PRO A 197 -8.85 25.70 -7.55
N SER A 198 -8.49 24.66 -6.79
CA SER A 198 -8.00 24.82 -5.41
C SER A 198 -6.77 23.96 -5.14
N TRP A 199 -5.65 24.64 -4.88
CA TRP A 199 -4.40 24.07 -4.41
C TRP A 199 -3.97 24.85 -3.17
N SER A 200 -3.76 24.16 -2.06
CA SER A 200 -3.22 24.75 -0.84
C SER A 200 -2.03 23.95 -0.33
N THR A 201 -1.02 24.69 0.14
CA THR A 201 0.20 24.16 0.73
C THR A 201 0.52 25.02 1.94
N LEU A 202 0.65 24.39 3.10
CA LEU A 202 0.99 25.01 4.37
C LEU A 202 2.23 24.33 4.95
#